data_AF-A0A962A7E7-F1
#
_entry.id   AF-A0A962A7E7-F1
#
_cell.length_a   1.000
_cell.length_b   1.000
_cell.length_c   1.000
_cell.angle_alpha   90.00
_cell.angle_beta   90.00
_cell.angle_gamma   90.00
#
_symmetry.space_group_name_H-M   'P 1'
#
loop_
_entity.id
_entity.type
_entity.pdbx_description
1 polymer ?
#
loop_
_entity_poly.entity_id
_entity_poly.type
_entity_poly.pdbx_seq_one_letter_code
_entity_poly.pdbx_strand_id
1 'polypeptide(L)'
;MSNPNEIDEARARLLAAGADLKDLDWFDSIGWKDAHTPPLMSDTDVAAFRRREEKLNAAVAHLSFAERADSPEGRLAAAIGARIADWKDRDEDD
;
A
#
# COMPACT_ATOMS: atom_id res chain seq x y z
N MET A 1 4.48 -1.34 16.92
CA MET A 1 4.02 -2.71 16.59
C MET A 1 2.56 -2.57 16.21
N SER A 2 2.13 -3.02 15.03
CA SER A 2 0.71 -3.01 14.65
C SER A 2 -0.04 -4.02 15.52
N ASN A 3 -1.27 -3.73 15.96
CA ASN A 3 -2.04 -4.73 16.70
C ASN A 3 -2.45 -5.86 15.75
N PRO A 4 -2.37 -7.14 16.16
CA PRO A 4 -2.80 -8.28 15.34
C PRO A 4 -4.22 -8.11 14.78
N ASN A 5 -5.14 -7.58 15.59
CA ASN A 5 -6.52 -7.35 15.20
C ASN A 5 -6.66 -6.30 14.07
N GLU A 6 -5.82 -5.26 14.07
CA GLU A 6 -5.85 -4.23 13.01
C GLU A 6 -5.39 -4.80 11.66
N ILE A 7 -4.42 -5.72 11.68
CA ILE A 7 -3.91 -6.36 10.46
C ILE A 7 -4.94 -7.35 9.91
N ASP A 8 -5.63 -8.10 10.76
CA ASP A 8 -6.69 -9.01 10.33
C ASP A 8 -7.88 -8.25 9.69
N GLU A 9 -8.27 -7.11 10.28
CA GLU A 9 -9.27 -6.22 9.69
C GLU A 9 -8.80 -5.65 8.35
N ALA A 10 -7.54 -5.23 8.26
CA ALA A 10 -6.97 -4.68 7.03
C ALA A 10 -6.92 -5.71 5.89
N ARG A 11 -6.53 -6.95 6.20
CA ARG A 11 -6.60 -8.08 5.27
C ARG A 11 -8.02 -8.29 4.76
N ALA A 12 -9.01 -8.28 5.65
CA ALA A 12 -10.41 -8.47 5.28
C ALA A 12 -10.90 -7.35 4.34
N ARG A 13 -10.57 -6.09 4.63
CA ARG A 13 -10.94 -4.95 3.77
C ARG A 13 -10.24 -5.04 2.40
N LEU A 14 -8.97 -5.44 2.36
CA LEU A 14 -8.24 -5.62 1.09
C LEU A 14 -8.81 -6.75 0.25
N LEU A 15 -9.20 -7.89 0.85
CA LEU A 15 -9.90 -8.95 0.15
C LEU A 15 -11.24 -8.47 -0.43
N ALA A 16 -12.00 -7.68 0.34
CA ALA A 16 -13.24 -7.07 -0.13
C ALA A 16 -13.01 -6.05 -1.27
N ALA A 17 -11.86 -5.37 -1.28
CA ALA A 17 -11.41 -4.50 -2.38
C ALA A 17 -10.87 -5.29 -3.60
N GLY A 18 -10.83 -6.62 -3.52
CA GLY A 18 -10.38 -7.51 -4.58
C GLY A 18 -8.86 -7.63 -4.69
N ALA A 19 -8.12 -7.43 -3.58
CA ALA A 19 -6.73 -7.87 -3.48
C ALA A 19 -6.67 -9.41 -3.50
N ASP A 20 -5.65 -9.96 -4.14
CA ASP A 20 -5.42 -11.41 -4.15
C ASP A 20 -4.44 -11.84 -3.04
N LEU A 21 -4.20 -13.15 -2.94
CA LEU A 21 -3.26 -13.68 -1.95
C LEU A 21 -1.83 -13.19 -2.16
N LYS A 22 -1.42 -12.88 -3.40
CA LYS A 22 -0.07 -12.38 -3.70
C LYS A 22 0.11 -10.94 -3.20
N ASP A 23 -0.95 -10.14 -3.26
CA ASP A 23 -0.95 -8.80 -2.69
C ASP A 23 -0.84 -8.90 -1.16
N LEU A 24 -1.60 -9.79 -0.50
CA LEU A 24 -1.52 -10.01 0.95
C LEU A 24 -0.15 -10.54 1.38
N ASP A 25 0.40 -11.55 0.69
CA ASP A 25 1.73 -12.09 0.97
C ASP A 25 2.81 -11.00 0.85
N TRP A 26 2.65 -10.07 -0.10
CA TRP A 26 3.55 -8.94 -0.25
C TRP A 26 3.46 -8.00 0.97
N PHE A 27 2.26 -7.63 1.41
CA PHE A 27 2.09 -6.80 2.62
C PHE A 27 2.62 -7.48 3.88
N ASP A 28 2.44 -8.79 3.99
CA ASP A 28 3.00 -9.60 5.07
C ASP A 28 4.53 -9.64 5.05
N SER A 29 5.13 -9.73 3.87
CA SER A 29 6.60 -9.75 3.72
C SER A 29 7.26 -8.47 4.21
N ILE A 30 6.58 -7.32 4.10
CA ILE A 30 7.04 -6.03 4.64
C ILE A 30 6.51 -5.78 6.07
N GLY A 31 5.72 -6.71 6.62
CA GLY A 31 5.15 -6.63 7.96
C GLY A 31 4.13 -5.51 8.13
N TRP A 32 3.45 -5.11 7.05
CA TRP A 32 2.46 -4.01 7.04
C TRP A 32 3.02 -2.67 7.54
N LYS A 33 4.30 -2.40 7.26
CA LYS A 33 4.97 -1.15 7.65
C LYS A 33 5.32 -0.32 6.43
N ASP A 34 4.81 0.90 6.41
CA ASP A 34 5.13 1.94 5.44
C ASP A 34 6.64 2.16 5.30
N ALA A 35 7.37 2.19 6.43
CA ALA A 35 8.82 2.33 6.45
C ALA A 35 9.59 1.18 5.78
N HIS A 36 8.95 0.02 5.57
CA HIS A 36 9.54 -1.14 4.90
C HIS A 36 9.16 -1.23 3.41
N THR A 37 8.44 -0.23 2.87
CA THR A 37 8.10 -0.18 1.46
C THR A 37 9.38 -0.08 0.62
N PRO A 38 9.70 -1.09 -0.21
CA PRO A 38 10.96 -1.12 -0.95
C PRO A 38 10.99 -0.02 -2.03
N PRO A 39 12.19 0.38 -2.47
CA PRO A 39 12.33 1.29 -3.61
C PRO A 39 11.83 0.63 -4.91
N LEU A 40 11.38 1.45 -5.85
CA LEU A 40 11.09 1.02 -7.23
C LEU A 40 12.40 0.84 -8.00
N MET A 41 12.55 -0.29 -8.69
CA MET A 41 13.77 -0.61 -9.44
C MET A 41 13.49 -0.76 -10.94
N SER A 42 12.22 -0.79 -11.35
CA SER A 42 11.79 -1.01 -12.73
C SER A 42 10.35 -0.55 -12.97
N ASP A 43 9.97 -0.38 -14.24
CA ASP A 43 8.57 -0.13 -14.64
C ASP A 43 7.60 -1.24 -14.22
N THR A 44 8.10 -2.48 -14.13
CA THR A 44 7.28 -3.61 -13.65
C THR A 44 6.92 -3.41 -12.17
N ASP A 45 7.84 -2.86 -11.38
CA ASP A 45 7.56 -2.51 -9.98
C ASP A 45 6.53 -1.40 -9.90
N VAL A 46 6.61 -0.38 -10.77
CA VAL A 46 5.63 0.72 -10.83
C VAL A 46 4.23 0.18 -11.06
N ALA A 47 4.05 -0.72 -12.03
CA ALA A 47 2.75 -1.33 -12.32
C ALA A 47 2.22 -2.15 -11.13
N ALA A 48 3.09 -2.92 -10.47
CA ALA A 48 2.72 -3.69 -9.29
C ALA A 48 2.36 -2.79 -8.09
N PHE A 49 3.10 -1.69 -7.90
CA PHE A 49 2.85 -0.71 -6.84
C PHE A 49 1.54 0.04 -7.07
N ARG A 50 1.27 0.51 -8.28
CA ARG A 50 -0.02 1.15 -8.64
C ARG A 50 -1.21 0.23 -8.37
N ARG A 51 -1.10 -1.06 -8.76
CA ARG A 51 -2.16 -2.03 -8.47
C ARG A 51 -2.42 -2.15 -6.97
N ARG A 52 -1.37 -2.26 -6.16
CA ARG A 52 -1.49 -2.37 -4.69
C ARG A 52 -2.03 -1.08 -4.06
N GLU A 53 -1.55 0.07 -4.50
CA GLU A 53 -2.04 1.38 -4.08
C GLU A 53 -3.55 1.53 -4.33
N GLU A 54 -4.02 1.15 -5.53
CA GLU A 54 -5.44 1.17 -5.88
C GLU A 54 -6.27 0.30 -4.92
N LYS A 55 -5.79 -0.91 -4.60
CA LYS A 55 -6.46 -1.80 -3.66
C LYS A 55 -6.49 -1.25 -2.24
N LEU A 56 -5.41 -0.66 -1.77
CA LEU A 56 -5.35 -0.03 -0.45
C LEU A 56 -6.32 1.16 -0.37
N ASN A 57 -6.32 2.03 -1.39
CA ASN A 57 -7.23 3.17 -1.47
C ASN A 57 -8.70 2.74 -1.53
N ALA A 58 -9.01 1.68 -2.28
CA ALA A 58 -10.35 1.09 -2.32
C ALA A 58 -10.77 0.51 -0.97
N ALA A 59 -9.86 -0.19 -0.27
CA ALA A 59 -10.11 -0.78 1.05
C ALA A 59 -10.48 0.28 2.10
N VAL A 60 -9.95 1.50 2.00
CA VAL A 60 -10.21 2.60 2.95
C VAL A 60 -11.11 3.70 2.41
N ALA A 61 -11.70 3.54 1.22
CA ALA A 61 -12.52 4.57 0.58
C ALA A 61 -13.74 4.99 1.42
N HIS A 62 -14.24 4.11 2.29
CA HIS A 62 -15.36 4.37 3.18
C HIS A 62 -14.97 5.05 4.51
N LEU A 63 -13.68 5.09 4.84
CA LEU A 63 -13.17 5.74 6.05
C LEU A 63 -13.05 7.25 5.87
N SER A 64 -13.12 7.99 6.98
CA SER A 64 -12.80 9.43 7.01
C SER A 64 -11.30 9.68 6.80
N PHE A 65 -10.93 10.93 6.54
CA PHE A 65 -9.54 11.30 6.32
C PHE A 65 -8.61 10.93 7.49
N ALA A 66 -9.06 11.17 8.74
CA ALA A 66 -8.30 10.83 9.93
C ALA A 66 -8.13 9.31 10.09
N GLU A 67 -9.21 8.55 9.94
CA GLU A 67 -9.18 7.08 10.01
C GLU A 67 -8.27 6.47 8.94
N ARG A 68 -8.27 7.03 7.72
CA ARG A 68 -7.33 6.63 6.67
C ARG A 68 -5.89 6.84 7.10
N ALA A 69 -5.56 8.00 7.65
CA ALA A 69 -4.20 8.33 8.08
C ALA A 69 -3.69 7.40 9.20
N ASP A 70 -4.58 6.95 10.09
CA ASP A 70 -4.23 6.05 11.19
C ASP A 70 -4.22 4.56 10.77
N SER A 71 -5.00 4.19 9.75
CA SER A 71 -5.09 2.82 9.23
C SER A 71 -3.76 2.34 8.64
N PRO A 72 -3.40 1.04 8.80
CA PRO A 72 -2.22 0.48 8.13
C PRO A 72 -2.35 0.56 6.61
N GLU A 73 -3.55 0.41 6.05
CA GLU A 73 -3.80 0.47 4.62
C GLU A 73 -3.53 1.88 4.06
N GLY A 74 -4.02 2.93 4.73
CA GLY A 74 -3.82 4.30 4.29
C GLY A 74 -2.37 4.77 4.41
N ARG A 75 -1.65 4.34 5.46
CA ARG A 75 -0.20 4.59 5.57
C ARG A 75 0.60 3.90 4.46
N LEU A 76 0.26 2.65 4.15
CA LEU A 76 0.88 1.93 3.03
C LEU A 76 0.54 2.56 1.68
N ALA A 77 -0.70 3.00 1.47
CA ALA A 77 -1.10 3.68 0.24
C ALA A 77 -0.28 4.95 0.04
N ALA A 78 -0.13 5.76 1.08
CA ALA A 78 0.68 6.97 1.05
C ALA A 78 2.16 6.67 0.77
N ALA A 79 2.74 5.65 1.41
CA ALA A 79 4.14 5.27 1.19
C ALA A 79 4.40 4.74 -0.22
N ILE A 80 3.49 3.92 -0.76
CA ILE A 80 3.57 3.43 -2.13
C ILE A 80 3.41 4.58 -3.14
N GLY A 81 2.45 5.48 -2.91
CA GLY A 81 2.26 6.68 -3.72
C GLY A 81 3.49 7.58 -3.75
N ALA A 82 4.15 7.77 -2.59
CA ALA A 82 5.41 8.50 -2.50
C ALA A 82 6.53 7.83 -3.32
N ARG A 83 6.67 6.50 -3.27
CA ARG A 83 7.65 5.78 -4.11
C ARG A 83 7.40 6.00 -5.60
N ILE A 84 6.14 5.94 -6.02
CA ILE A 84 5.76 6.13 -7.44
C ILE A 84 6.06 7.58 -7.88
N ALA A 85 5.82 8.56 -7.01
CA ALA A 85 6.15 9.96 -7.29
C ALA A 85 7.67 10.16 -7.42
N ASP A 86 8.45 9.68 -6.44
CA ASP A 86 9.92 9.74 -6.47
C ASP A 86 10.50 9.11 -7.75
N TRP A 87 9.91 8.01 -8.23
CA TRP A 87 10.33 7.37 -9.48
C TRP A 87 10.05 8.24 -10.70
N LYS A 88 8.86 8.85 -10.80
CA LYS A 88 8.50 9.73 -11.91
C LYS A 88 9.39 10.97 -11.97
N ASP A 89 9.63 11.58 -10.82
CA ASP A 89 10.47 12.78 -10.73
C ASP A 89 11.91 12.47 -11.19
N ARG A 90 12.41 11.25 -10.90
CA ARG A 90 13.72 10.80 -11.39
C ARG A 90 13.76 10.62 -12.92
N ASP A 91 12.72 10.03 -13.52
CA ASP A 91 12.65 9.83 -14.97
C ASP A 91 12.49 11.16 -15.74
N GLU A 92 11.97 12.21 -15.11
CA GLU A 92 11.84 13.55 -15.71
C GLU A 92 13.14 14.38 -15.65
N ASP A 93 14.07 14.03 -14.76
CA ASP A 93 15.35 14.71 -14.55
C ASP A 93 16.54 14.10 -15.34
N ASP A 94 16.35 12.97 -16.05
CA ASP A 94 17.34 12.28 -16.92
C ASP A 94 17.18 12.65 -18.42
#